data_AF-A0A936AR67-F1
#
_entry.id   AF-A0A936AR67-F1
#
_cell.length_a   1.000
_cell.length_b   1.000
_cell.length_c   1.000
_cell.angle_alpha   90.00
_cell.angle_beta   90.00
_cell.angle_gamma   90.00
#
_symmetry.space_group_name_H-M   'P 1'
#
loop_
_entity.id
_entity.type
_entity.pdbx_description
1 polymer ?
#
loop_
_entity_poly.entity_id
_entity_poly.type
_entity_poly.pdbx_seq_one_letter_code
_entity_poly.pdbx_strand_id
1 'polypeptide(L)'
;MNPRELLMAFTTILLKEVRRFVRIWPQTLVPPAITVALYYVIFGSLIGSRIGPMGGFDYMQFVVPGLIMMAVITNSYANVVSSFFGAKYQHSIEELLVSPTPNYIILLGFTLGGVARGLCVGLIVTVLSLGFVHLQVQHLALTVLVVLLTAVLFSLAGLINAVHANNFDDVTIIPTFVLTPLIYLGGVFYSIDLLPAFWRALRSRVSRWFSSTLAAADLDTGMSDDSIFADTPLGKRSEVVSQYTPSLLVPVARERLRQKLLIEADKLPFEGADLWTAWELTWVDRDGKPEVGVAQLRVPCNSRAVFESKSLKLYLQSFSQTAFASAYDVVRTLELDLSVTVGTSLVVNLLSMSQAAQAGVATLQGECLDTLKLKMSIYRPDPGLLELVEDGQAAGEIVYSNLFRTVCPVTGQPDIASIQVNYFGTRIDQRSLLRYLVSYREYEGFHEHCVERIFIDIMDRCRPRDLSVYARYTRRGGIDINPFRSTGKTIPPHTRLARQ
;
A
#
# COMPACT_ATOMS: atom_id res chain seq x y z
N MET A 1 37.61 6.63 -19.84
CA MET A 1 38.45 6.81 -18.64
C MET A 1 39.60 5.83 -18.67
N ASN A 2 40.81 6.30 -18.38
CA ASN A 2 42.01 5.47 -18.20
C ASN A 2 41.87 4.66 -16.88
N PRO A 3 42.50 3.47 -16.70
CA PRO A 3 42.36 2.69 -15.46
C PRO A 3 42.76 3.46 -14.19
N ARG A 4 43.71 4.39 -14.29
CA ARG A 4 44.08 5.29 -13.18
C ARG A 4 42.94 6.23 -12.78
N GLU A 5 42.17 6.72 -13.72
CA GLU A 5 41.02 7.59 -13.47
C GLU A 5 39.87 6.81 -12.84
N LEU A 6 39.64 5.57 -13.29
CA LEU A 6 38.65 4.66 -12.68
C LEU A 6 39.01 4.36 -11.22
N LEU A 7 40.28 4.10 -10.94
CA LEU A 7 40.78 3.86 -9.58
C LEU A 7 40.65 5.11 -8.71
N MET A 8 40.95 6.30 -9.25
CA MET A 8 40.77 7.56 -8.51
C MET A 8 39.30 7.83 -8.18
N ALA A 9 38.39 7.63 -9.14
CA ALA A 9 36.95 7.77 -8.92
C ALA A 9 36.45 6.79 -7.84
N PHE A 10 36.81 5.51 -7.97
CA PHE A 10 36.47 4.47 -7.00
C PHE A 10 36.96 4.81 -5.59
N THR A 11 38.25 5.15 -5.47
CA THR A 11 38.88 5.45 -4.18
C THR A 11 38.26 6.69 -3.55
N THR A 12 37.87 7.68 -4.35
CA THR A 12 37.21 8.90 -3.87
C THR A 12 35.84 8.59 -3.26
N ILE A 13 35.02 7.79 -3.94
CA ILE A 13 33.71 7.37 -3.42
C ILE A 13 33.88 6.54 -2.14
N LEU A 14 34.79 5.55 -2.15
CA LEU A 14 35.04 4.70 -0.99
C LEU A 14 35.53 5.50 0.22
N LEU A 15 36.49 6.41 0.04
CA LEU A 15 37.00 7.27 1.12
C LEU A 15 35.94 8.22 1.65
N LYS A 16 35.05 8.74 0.78
CA LYS A 16 33.90 9.55 1.19
C LYS A 16 32.98 8.74 2.10
N GLU A 17 32.63 7.52 1.71
CA GLU A 17 31.77 6.63 2.50
C GLU A 17 32.39 6.28 3.85
N VAL A 18 33.67 5.91 3.87
CA VAL A 18 34.40 5.57 5.10
C VAL A 18 34.51 6.79 6.03
N ARG A 19 34.92 7.94 5.50
CA ARG A 19 35.03 9.18 6.27
C ARG A 19 33.68 9.61 6.82
N ARG A 20 32.58 9.39 6.09
CA ARG A 20 31.23 9.72 6.53
C ARG A 20 30.90 8.99 7.83
N PHE A 21 30.94 7.65 7.85
CA PHE A 21 30.54 6.92 9.06
C PHE A 21 31.53 7.07 10.21
N VAL A 22 32.83 7.27 9.93
CA VAL A 22 33.85 7.55 10.96
C VAL A 22 33.63 8.92 11.61
N ARG A 23 33.20 9.93 10.84
CA ARG A 23 32.94 11.27 11.38
C ARG A 23 31.75 11.29 12.36
N ILE A 24 30.73 10.48 12.11
CA ILE A 24 29.54 10.32 12.98
C ILE A 24 29.64 9.05 13.85
N TRP A 25 30.84 8.70 14.32
CA TRP A 25 31.08 7.48 15.12
C TRP A 25 30.19 7.30 16.37
N PRO A 26 29.75 8.35 17.12
CA PRO A 26 28.87 8.16 18.27
C PRO A 26 27.48 7.67 17.88
N GLN A 27 27.07 7.87 16.62
CA GLN A 27 25.79 7.43 16.09
C GLN A 27 25.92 6.11 15.31
N THR A 28 27.08 5.84 14.71
CA THR A 28 27.24 4.72 13.77
C THR A 28 27.92 3.50 14.35
N LEU A 29 28.84 3.66 15.32
CA LEU A 29 29.65 2.58 15.89
C LEU A 29 29.30 2.28 17.36
N VAL A 30 28.98 3.32 18.14
CA VAL A 30 28.68 3.19 19.57
C VAL A 30 27.37 2.45 19.85
N PRO A 31 26.23 2.74 19.19
CA PRO A 31 24.97 2.10 19.55
C PRO A 31 24.99 0.57 19.37
N PRO A 32 25.49 0.01 18.25
CA PRO A 32 25.63 -1.45 18.13
C PRO A 32 26.51 -2.07 19.22
N ALA A 33 27.62 -1.42 19.59
CA ALA A 33 28.51 -1.90 20.64
C ALA A 33 27.81 -1.96 22.01
N ILE A 34 27.06 -0.91 22.36
CA ILE A 34 26.27 -0.87 23.60
C ILE A 34 25.19 -1.95 23.59
N THR A 35 24.43 -2.07 22.50
CA THR A 35 23.36 -3.06 22.39
C THR A 35 23.90 -4.49 22.56
N VAL A 36 25.02 -4.82 21.93
CA VAL A 36 25.60 -6.16 22.09
C VAL A 36 26.19 -6.37 23.49
N ALA A 37 26.82 -5.35 24.09
CA ALA A 37 27.27 -5.44 25.48
C ALA A 37 26.09 -5.67 26.45
N LEU A 38 24.97 -4.98 26.25
CA LEU A 38 23.75 -5.20 27.03
C LEU A 38 23.20 -6.61 26.83
N TYR A 39 23.20 -7.13 25.60
CA TYR A 39 22.83 -8.52 25.36
C TYR A 39 23.73 -9.49 26.11
N TYR A 40 25.04 -9.27 26.17
CA TYR A 40 25.93 -10.12 26.96
C TYR A 40 25.66 -10.05 28.45
N VAL A 41 25.36 -8.87 29.01
CA VAL A 41 25.02 -8.74 30.42
C VAL A 41 23.70 -9.47 30.72
N ILE A 42 22.65 -9.24 29.93
CA ILE A 42 21.32 -9.80 30.16
C ILE A 42 21.31 -11.32 29.92
N PHE A 43 21.82 -11.76 28.78
CA PHE A 43 21.78 -13.18 28.42
C PHE A 43 22.86 -14.01 29.12
N GLY A 44 24.02 -13.42 29.43
CA GLY A 44 25.09 -14.10 30.15
C GLY A 44 24.87 -14.22 31.64
N SER A 45 24.65 -13.11 32.34
CA SER A 45 24.60 -13.13 33.80
C SER A 45 23.22 -13.52 34.36
N LEU A 46 22.14 -13.04 33.73
CA LEU A 46 20.78 -13.14 34.25
C LEU A 46 20.06 -14.43 33.82
N ILE A 47 20.28 -14.85 32.57
CA ILE A 47 19.52 -15.92 31.92
C ILE A 47 20.38 -17.19 31.72
N GLY A 48 21.66 -17.05 31.34
CA GLY A 48 22.55 -18.17 31.03
C GLY A 48 22.69 -19.19 32.16
N SER A 49 22.71 -18.74 33.42
CA SER A 49 22.76 -19.62 34.60
C SER A 49 21.50 -20.47 34.81
N ARG A 50 20.37 -20.13 34.17
CA ARG A 50 19.07 -20.80 34.34
C ARG A 50 18.68 -21.71 33.16
N ILE A 51 19.26 -21.51 31.97
CA ILE A 51 18.85 -22.20 30.73
C ILE A 51 19.56 -23.55 30.53
N GLY A 52 20.69 -23.80 31.18
CA GLY A 52 21.46 -25.04 31.01
C GLY A 52 22.18 -25.13 29.65
N PRO A 53 22.84 -26.26 29.35
CA PRO A 53 23.62 -26.42 28.12
C PRO A 53 22.73 -26.56 26.88
N MET A 54 23.07 -25.85 25.81
CA MET A 54 22.42 -25.94 24.50
C MET A 54 23.32 -26.71 23.53
N GLY A 55 22.96 -27.96 23.21
CA GLY A 55 23.74 -28.78 22.28
C GLY A 55 25.16 -29.11 22.75
N GLY A 56 25.39 -29.16 24.07
CA GLY A 56 26.70 -29.47 24.66
C GLY A 56 27.64 -28.26 24.85
N PHE A 57 27.24 -27.07 24.40
CA PHE A 57 27.95 -25.81 24.63
C PHE A 57 27.22 -24.94 25.66
N ASP A 58 27.98 -24.07 26.31
CA ASP A 58 27.38 -23.03 27.16
C ASP A 58 26.50 -22.10 26.30
N TYR A 59 25.38 -21.65 26.86
CA TYR A 59 24.43 -20.78 26.15
C TYR A 59 25.13 -19.54 25.58
N MET A 60 26.11 -19.00 26.32
CA MET A 60 26.90 -17.85 25.88
C MET A 60 27.80 -18.15 24.67
N GLN A 61 28.35 -19.36 24.57
CA GLN A 61 29.13 -19.77 23.40
C GLN A 61 28.24 -19.94 22.15
N PHE A 62 26.98 -20.28 22.33
CA PHE A 62 26.00 -20.40 21.25
C PHE A 62 25.54 -19.04 20.70
N VAL A 63 25.25 -18.07 21.57
CA VAL A 63 24.64 -16.78 21.17
C VAL A 63 25.66 -15.80 20.56
N VAL A 64 26.93 -15.84 21.00
CA VAL A 64 27.98 -14.89 20.57
C VAL A 64 28.15 -14.81 19.04
N PRO A 65 28.34 -15.91 18.30
CA PRO A 65 28.46 -15.86 16.84
C PRO A 65 27.24 -15.24 16.17
N GLY A 66 26.04 -15.51 16.70
CA GLY A 66 24.79 -14.95 16.18
C GLY A 66 24.69 -13.44 16.40
N LEU A 67 25.13 -12.93 17.55
CA LEU A 67 25.18 -11.49 17.84
C LEU A 67 26.20 -10.75 16.98
N ILE A 68 27.37 -11.35 16.72
CA ILE A 68 28.37 -10.81 15.78
C ILE A 68 27.75 -10.70 14.38
N MET A 69 27.08 -11.76 13.91
CA MET A 69 26.44 -11.78 12.60
C MET A 69 25.30 -10.76 12.50
N MET A 70 24.46 -10.65 13.53
CA MET A 70 23.42 -9.63 13.61
C MET A 70 24.02 -8.23 13.42
N ALA A 71 25.10 -7.92 14.15
CA ALA A 71 25.73 -6.61 14.06
C ALA A 71 26.31 -6.32 12.67
N VAL A 72 26.92 -7.31 12.01
CA VAL A 72 27.44 -7.19 10.63
C VAL A 72 26.28 -6.96 9.65
N ILE A 73 25.23 -7.76 9.71
CA ILE A 73 24.05 -7.71 8.83
C ILE A 73 23.38 -6.35 8.90
N THR A 74 23.02 -5.90 10.10
CA THR A 74 22.26 -4.65 10.28
C THR A 74 23.08 -3.44 9.89
N ASN A 75 24.38 -3.41 10.20
CA ASN A 75 25.23 -2.25 9.93
C ASN A 75 25.68 -2.18 8.47
N SER A 76 25.96 -3.29 7.80
CA SER A 76 26.24 -3.30 6.37
C SER A 76 25.02 -2.83 5.57
N TYR A 77 23.84 -3.35 5.90
CA TYR A 77 22.59 -2.96 5.25
C TYR A 77 22.28 -1.47 5.47
N ALA A 78 22.19 -1.04 6.73
CA ALA A 78 21.77 0.32 7.07
C ALA A 78 22.73 1.39 6.52
N ASN A 79 24.03 1.08 6.39
CA ASN A 79 24.98 2.03 5.82
C ASN A 79 24.68 2.36 4.37
N VAL A 80 24.52 1.32 3.53
CA VAL A 80 24.32 1.53 2.10
C VAL A 80 22.97 2.19 1.84
N VAL A 81 21.92 1.72 2.52
CA VAL A 81 20.60 2.30 2.32
C VAL A 81 20.61 3.78 2.67
N SER A 82 21.09 4.14 3.86
CA SER A 82 21.15 5.55 4.27
C SER A 82 22.08 6.40 3.41
N SER A 83 23.14 5.84 2.84
CA SER A 83 24.08 6.59 2.00
C SER A 83 23.59 6.82 0.60
N PHE A 84 23.18 5.74 -0.07
CA PHE A 84 22.70 5.83 -1.43
C PHE A 84 21.34 6.55 -1.49
N PHE A 85 20.42 6.24 -0.57
CA PHE A 85 19.15 6.95 -0.48
C PHE A 85 19.36 8.43 -0.13
N GLY A 86 20.27 8.74 0.81
CA GLY A 86 20.60 10.13 1.13
C GLY A 86 21.14 10.90 -0.08
N ALA A 87 22.01 10.27 -0.87
CA ALA A 87 22.54 10.86 -2.11
C ALA A 87 21.46 11.06 -3.18
N LYS A 88 20.50 10.12 -3.28
CA LYS A 88 19.32 10.19 -4.15
C LYS A 88 18.37 11.30 -3.72
N TYR A 89 18.04 11.37 -2.43
CA TYR A 89 17.13 12.36 -1.86
C TYR A 89 17.66 13.80 -1.99
N GLN A 90 18.98 13.99 -1.92
CA GLN A 90 19.63 15.29 -2.12
C GLN A 90 19.90 15.61 -3.59
N HIS A 91 19.47 14.77 -4.53
CA HIS A 91 19.76 14.86 -5.98
C HIS A 91 21.25 14.83 -6.36
N SER A 92 22.18 14.69 -5.40
CA SER A 92 23.63 14.57 -5.65
C SER A 92 24.03 13.33 -6.46
N ILE A 93 23.16 12.30 -6.52
CA ILE A 93 23.40 11.13 -7.36
C ILE A 93 23.31 11.47 -8.86
N GLU A 94 22.48 12.45 -9.23
CA GLU A 94 22.30 12.88 -10.62
C GLU A 94 23.58 13.53 -11.16
N GLU A 95 24.26 14.34 -10.33
CA GLU A 95 25.57 14.91 -10.65
C GLU A 95 26.62 13.82 -10.91
N LEU A 96 26.59 12.75 -10.13
CA LEU A 96 27.50 11.61 -10.28
C LEU A 96 27.23 10.84 -11.57
N LEU A 97 25.96 10.70 -11.96
CA LEU A 97 25.53 10.01 -13.19
C LEU A 97 25.81 10.81 -14.48
N VAL A 98 25.89 12.14 -14.39
CA VAL A 98 26.31 13.00 -15.52
C VAL A 98 27.84 12.99 -15.69
N SER A 99 28.58 12.67 -14.62
CA SER A 99 30.03 12.54 -14.68
C SER A 99 30.45 11.31 -15.50
N PRO A 100 31.67 11.28 -16.09
CA PRO A 100 32.12 10.16 -16.93
C PRO A 100 32.35 8.85 -16.16
N THR A 101 32.02 8.78 -14.86
CA THR A 101 32.23 7.61 -14.03
C THR A 101 31.25 6.48 -14.37
N PRO A 102 31.72 5.27 -14.69
CA PRO A 102 30.83 4.14 -14.96
C PRO A 102 29.97 3.72 -13.76
N ASN A 103 28.73 3.29 -14.04
CA ASN A 103 27.78 2.87 -13.01
C ASN A 103 28.32 1.77 -12.08
N TYR A 104 29.10 0.82 -12.60
CA TYR A 104 29.65 -0.27 -11.77
C TYR A 104 30.65 0.24 -10.72
N ILE A 105 31.40 1.32 -11.00
CA ILE A 105 32.32 1.93 -10.02
C ILE A 105 31.53 2.61 -8.90
N ILE A 106 30.42 3.27 -9.24
CA ILE A 106 29.52 3.90 -8.28
C ILE A 106 28.95 2.83 -7.35
N LEU A 107 28.37 1.77 -7.91
CA LEU A 107 27.78 0.66 -7.15
C LEU A 107 28.82 -0.02 -6.25
N LEU A 108 30.03 -0.28 -6.76
CA LEU A 108 31.13 -0.86 -5.98
C LEU A 108 31.56 0.06 -4.82
N GLY A 109 31.64 1.37 -5.04
CA GLY A 109 32.03 2.33 -4.01
C GLY A 109 31.05 2.36 -2.83
N PHE A 110 29.75 2.45 -3.10
CA PHE A 110 28.71 2.41 -2.06
C PHE A 110 28.65 1.06 -1.35
N THR A 111 28.74 -0.04 -2.10
CA THR A 111 28.72 -1.39 -1.53
C THR A 111 29.92 -1.63 -0.62
N LEU A 112 31.13 -1.30 -1.07
CA LEU A 112 32.32 -1.49 -0.24
C LEU A 112 32.36 -0.53 0.96
N GLY A 113 31.72 0.64 0.88
CA GLY A 113 31.48 1.49 2.05
C GLY A 113 30.61 0.80 3.12
N GLY A 114 29.54 0.12 2.71
CA GLY A 114 28.70 -0.69 3.60
C GLY A 114 29.40 -1.89 4.20
N VAL A 115 30.18 -2.61 3.39
CA VAL A 115 31.02 -3.71 3.84
C VAL A 115 32.03 -3.22 4.88
N ALA A 116 32.72 -2.11 4.62
CA ALA A 116 33.71 -1.55 5.54
C ALA A 116 33.11 -1.21 6.91
N ARG A 117 31.92 -0.59 6.95
CA ARG A 117 31.25 -0.28 8.23
C ARG A 117 30.81 -1.54 8.96
N GLY A 118 30.17 -2.49 8.25
CA GLY A 118 29.70 -3.73 8.88
C GLY A 118 30.83 -4.58 9.44
N LEU A 119 31.96 -4.68 8.73
CA LEU A 119 33.17 -5.34 9.22
C LEU A 119 33.79 -4.61 10.42
N CYS A 120 33.82 -3.28 10.40
CA CYS A 120 34.32 -2.48 11.53
C CYS A 120 33.48 -2.73 12.79
N VAL A 121 32.14 -2.68 12.68
CA VAL A 121 31.24 -2.96 13.80
C VAL A 121 31.34 -4.42 14.23
N GLY A 122 31.40 -5.37 13.29
CA GLY A 122 31.59 -6.79 13.58
C GLY A 122 32.89 -7.07 14.33
N LEU A 123 33.98 -6.39 13.97
CA LEU A 123 35.26 -6.46 14.68
C LEU A 123 35.15 -5.91 16.09
N ILE A 124 34.54 -4.73 16.27
CA ILE A 124 34.31 -4.14 17.60
C ILE A 124 33.54 -5.12 18.48
N VAL A 125 32.44 -5.68 17.96
CA VAL A 125 31.63 -6.64 18.68
C VAL A 125 32.41 -7.92 18.99
N THR A 126 33.20 -8.42 18.05
CA THR A 126 34.05 -9.62 18.26
C THR A 126 35.06 -9.38 19.39
N VAL A 127 35.73 -8.23 19.40
CA VAL A 127 36.68 -7.85 20.47
C VAL A 127 35.97 -7.76 21.83
N LEU A 128 34.79 -7.15 21.89
CA LEU A 128 33.99 -7.10 23.12
C LEU A 128 33.59 -8.51 23.59
N SER A 129 33.28 -9.41 22.66
CA SER A 129 32.86 -10.79 22.94
C SER A 129 33.95 -11.62 23.60
N LEU A 130 35.22 -11.40 23.22
CA LEU A 130 36.38 -12.07 23.81
C LEU A 130 36.53 -11.77 25.31
N GLY A 131 35.97 -10.66 25.80
CA GLY A 131 35.94 -10.33 27.23
C GLY A 131 34.94 -11.15 28.05
N PHE A 132 33.93 -11.74 27.41
CA PHE A 132 32.89 -12.52 28.09
C PHE A 132 33.01 -14.03 27.84
N VAL A 133 33.52 -14.44 26.68
CA VAL A 133 33.56 -15.85 26.26
C VAL A 133 34.87 -16.17 25.54
N HIS A 134 35.47 -17.32 25.86
CA HIS A 134 36.56 -17.88 25.07
C HIS A 134 36.03 -18.49 23.77
N LEU A 135 36.26 -17.80 22.65
CA LEU A 135 35.87 -18.25 21.32
C LEU A 135 36.91 -19.24 20.77
N GLN A 136 36.49 -20.49 20.54
CA GLN A 136 37.29 -21.48 19.83
C GLN A 136 37.01 -21.40 18.33
N VAL A 137 37.82 -20.63 17.61
CA VAL A 137 37.74 -20.53 16.15
C VAL A 137 38.55 -21.65 15.52
N GLN A 138 37.88 -22.71 15.06
CA GLN A 138 38.55 -23.84 14.40
C GLN A 138 39.12 -23.46 13.01
N HIS A 139 38.39 -22.62 12.27
CA HIS A 139 38.76 -22.24 10.90
C HIS A 139 38.63 -20.72 10.68
N LEU A 140 39.69 -19.98 11.05
CA LEU A 140 39.72 -18.51 10.96
C LEU A 140 39.45 -17.99 9.54
N ALA A 141 40.05 -18.61 8.52
CA ALA A 141 39.87 -18.21 7.13
C ALA A 141 38.41 -18.33 6.68
N LEU A 142 37.73 -19.41 7.08
CA LEU A 142 36.32 -19.63 6.74
C LEU A 142 35.41 -18.62 7.45
N THR A 143 35.67 -18.33 8.73
CA THR A 143 34.91 -17.32 9.48
C THR A 143 35.01 -15.94 8.83
N VAL A 144 36.22 -15.50 8.48
CA VAL A 144 36.43 -14.20 7.82
C VAL A 144 35.73 -14.18 6.46
N LEU A 145 35.84 -15.26 5.68
CA LEU A 145 35.17 -15.36 4.38
C LEU A 145 33.65 -15.27 4.51
N VAL A 146 33.04 -16.02 5.44
CA VAL A 146 31.58 -16.00 5.66
C VAL A 146 31.11 -14.63 6.12
N VAL A 147 31.83 -13.98 7.04
CA VAL A 147 31.51 -12.63 7.51
C VAL A 147 31.60 -11.62 6.36
N LEU A 148 32.65 -11.71 5.54
CA LEU A 148 32.83 -10.86 4.36
C LEU A 148 31.71 -11.05 3.32
N LEU A 149 31.41 -12.30 2.95
CA LEU A 149 30.36 -12.61 1.98
C LEU A 149 28.99 -12.14 2.49
N THR A 150 28.73 -12.30 3.78
CA THR A 150 27.48 -11.82 4.40
C THR A 150 27.41 -10.30 4.39
N ALA A 151 28.50 -9.61 4.72
CA ALA A 151 28.56 -8.15 4.64
C ALA A 151 28.30 -7.65 3.21
N VAL A 152 28.90 -8.30 2.19
CA VAL A 152 28.67 -7.97 0.78
C VAL A 152 27.20 -8.21 0.39
N LEU A 153 26.64 -9.35 0.77
CA LEU A 153 25.25 -9.72 0.48
C LEU A 153 24.26 -8.68 1.00
N PHE A 154 24.35 -8.32 2.28
CA PHE A 154 23.43 -7.37 2.90
C PHE A 154 23.71 -5.92 2.49
N SER A 155 24.95 -5.61 2.12
CA SER A 155 25.30 -4.34 1.52
C SER A 155 24.65 -4.16 0.13
N LEU A 156 24.63 -5.21 -0.70
CA LEU A 156 23.94 -5.21 -1.99
C LEU A 156 22.41 -5.17 -1.80
N ALA A 157 21.87 -5.94 -0.86
CA ALA A 157 20.45 -5.87 -0.52
C ALA A 157 20.02 -4.47 -0.07
N GLY A 158 20.88 -3.79 0.69
CA GLY A 158 20.68 -2.39 1.08
C GLY A 158 20.70 -1.45 -0.13
N LEU A 159 21.61 -1.66 -1.08
CA LEU A 159 21.66 -0.89 -2.32
C LEU A 159 20.38 -1.05 -3.14
N ILE A 160 19.90 -2.28 -3.31
CA ILE A 160 18.66 -2.58 -4.04
C ILE A 160 17.49 -1.85 -3.39
N ASN A 161 17.37 -1.88 -2.06
CA ASN A 161 16.32 -1.14 -1.37
C ASN A 161 16.45 0.37 -1.60
N ALA A 162 17.66 0.92 -1.49
CA ALA A 162 17.92 2.34 -1.68
C ALA A 162 17.57 2.86 -3.08
N VAL A 163 17.79 2.03 -4.10
CA VAL A 163 17.44 2.35 -5.50
C VAL A 163 15.92 2.49 -5.65
N HIS A 164 15.14 1.60 -5.03
CA HIS A 164 13.68 1.56 -5.13
C HIS A 164 12.97 2.53 -4.18
N ALA A 165 13.59 2.84 -3.03
CA ALA A 165 13.03 3.72 -2.02
C ALA A 165 12.86 5.15 -2.55
N ASN A 166 11.68 5.74 -2.34
CA ASN A 166 11.38 7.12 -2.72
C ASN A 166 11.14 8.03 -1.51
N ASN A 167 10.78 7.44 -0.36
CA ASN A 167 10.62 8.15 0.91
C ASN A 167 11.47 7.49 2.02
N PHE A 168 11.55 8.13 3.18
CA PHE A 168 12.30 7.60 4.33
C PHE A 168 11.63 6.36 4.95
N ASP A 169 10.33 6.19 4.77
CA ASP A 169 9.61 5.04 5.31
C ASP A 169 10.01 3.76 4.56
N ASP A 170 10.11 3.79 3.23
CA ASP A 170 10.56 2.71 2.34
C ASP A 170 11.93 2.16 2.76
N VAL A 171 12.83 3.04 3.18
CA VAL A 171 14.17 2.70 3.69
C VAL A 171 14.09 1.85 4.96
N THR A 172 13.08 2.06 5.79
CA THR A 172 12.94 1.41 7.10
C THR A 172 12.05 0.17 7.10
N ILE A 173 11.19 -0.02 6.08
CA ILE A 173 10.28 -1.16 5.99
C ILE A 173 11.04 -2.49 5.99
N ILE A 174 12.03 -2.66 5.10
CA ILE A 174 12.77 -3.93 4.99
C ILE A 174 13.56 -4.26 6.28
N PRO A 175 14.31 -3.33 6.90
CA PRO A 175 14.90 -3.54 8.21
C PRO A 175 13.91 -4.01 9.29
N THR A 176 12.74 -3.38 9.33
CA THR A 176 11.80 -3.52 10.45
C THR A 176 10.94 -4.77 10.31
N PHE A 177 10.36 -4.98 9.14
CA PHE A 177 9.39 -6.05 8.90
C PHE A 177 10.03 -7.33 8.36
N VAL A 178 11.24 -7.26 7.78
CA VAL A 178 11.89 -8.43 7.18
C VAL A 178 13.15 -8.81 7.96
N LEU A 179 14.16 -7.94 8.00
CA LEU A 179 15.45 -8.28 8.59
C LEU A 179 15.36 -8.57 10.10
N THR A 180 14.65 -7.73 10.85
CA THR A 180 14.56 -7.89 12.30
C THR A 180 13.87 -9.21 12.68
N PRO A 181 12.68 -9.57 12.16
CA PRO A 181 12.08 -10.88 12.42
C PRO A 181 12.94 -12.05 11.96
N LEU A 182 13.60 -11.94 10.81
CA LEU A 182 14.51 -12.96 10.30
C LEU A 182 15.69 -13.24 11.22
N ILE A 183 16.28 -12.18 11.79
CA ILE A 183 17.41 -12.31 12.71
C ILE A 183 16.97 -13.05 13.98
N TYR A 184 15.80 -12.72 14.54
CA TYR A 184 15.27 -13.42 15.71
C TYR A 184 14.87 -14.87 15.39
N LEU A 185 14.19 -15.11 14.27
CA LEU A 185 13.78 -16.44 13.80
C LEU A 185 14.94 -17.30 13.27
N GLY A 186 16.09 -16.68 12.98
CA GLY A 186 17.28 -17.29 12.42
C GLY A 186 18.01 -18.25 13.37
N GLY A 187 17.60 -18.33 14.64
CA GLY A 187 18.23 -19.16 15.66
C GLY A 187 19.46 -18.51 16.30
N VAL A 188 19.54 -17.18 16.28
CA VAL A 188 20.63 -16.41 16.92
C VAL A 188 20.58 -16.51 18.45
N PHE A 189 19.38 -16.59 19.04
CA PHE A 189 19.17 -16.52 20.49
C PHE A 189 18.75 -17.84 21.13
N TYR A 190 18.36 -18.84 20.33
CA TYR A 190 17.81 -20.10 20.81
C TYR A 190 18.06 -21.23 19.80
N SER A 191 18.13 -22.46 20.28
CA SER A 191 18.19 -23.64 19.41
C SER A 191 16.84 -23.86 18.69
N ILE A 192 16.90 -24.24 17.42
CA ILE A 192 15.74 -24.43 16.53
C ILE A 192 14.80 -25.53 17.04
N ASP A 193 15.34 -26.49 17.80
CA ASP A 193 14.58 -27.63 18.32
C ASP A 193 13.58 -27.23 19.41
N LEU A 194 13.80 -26.07 20.05
CA LEU A 194 12.95 -25.53 21.11
C LEU A 194 11.73 -24.77 20.56
N LEU A 195 11.70 -24.47 19.25
CA LEU A 195 10.56 -23.80 18.65
C LEU A 195 9.35 -24.77 18.51
N PRO A 196 8.14 -24.35 18.90
CA PRO A 196 6.90 -25.06 18.59
C PRO A 196 6.76 -25.34 17.09
N ALA A 197 6.02 -26.40 16.74
CA ALA A 197 5.89 -26.90 15.36
C ALA A 197 5.52 -25.80 14.33
N PHE A 198 4.66 -24.85 14.72
CA PHE A 198 4.28 -23.70 13.90
C PHE A 198 5.48 -22.82 13.50
N TRP A 199 6.29 -22.38 14.47
CA TRP A 199 7.42 -21.50 14.23
C TRP A 199 8.55 -22.19 13.44
N ARG A 200 8.71 -23.50 13.64
CA ARG A 200 9.65 -24.32 12.86
C ARG A 200 9.21 -24.42 11.39
N ALA A 201 7.92 -24.60 11.14
CA ALA A 201 7.35 -24.59 9.79
C ALA A 201 7.47 -23.20 9.14
N LEU A 202 7.16 -22.13 9.87
CA LEU A 202 7.29 -20.74 9.39
C LEU A 202 8.73 -20.42 9.01
N ARG A 203 9.71 -20.71 9.88
CA ARG A 203 11.14 -20.57 9.56
C ARG A 203 11.53 -21.37 8.32
N SER A 204 11.08 -22.62 8.19
CA SER A 204 11.44 -23.45 7.02
C SER A 204 10.91 -22.87 5.71
N ARG A 205 9.77 -22.17 5.74
CA ARG A 205 9.19 -21.46 4.60
C ARG A 205 9.92 -20.16 4.33
N VAL A 206 10.22 -19.40 5.38
CA VAL A 206 10.91 -18.11 5.31
C VAL A 206 12.37 -18.25 4.88
N SER A 207 13.09 -19.24 5.41
CA SER A 207 14.46 -19.58 4.98
C SER A 207 14.48 -20.04 3.52
N ARG A 208 13.48 -20.84 3.10
CA ARG A 208 13.34 -21.30 1.72
C ARG A 208 12.98 -20.15 0.79
N TRP A 209 12.13 -19.23 1.24
CA TRP A 209 11.78 -17.98 0.57
C TRP A 209 12.99 -17.05 0.45
N PHE A 210 13.83 -16.94 1.48
CA PHE A 210 15.05 -16.11 1.46
C PHE A 210 16.11 -16.69 0.52
N SER A 211 16.27 -18.03 0.49
CA SER A 211 17.14 -18.69 -0.48
C SER A 211 16.60 -18.63 -1.91
N SER A 212 15.26 -18.69 -2.09
CA SER A 212 14.63 -18.57 -3.40
C SER A 212 14.58 -17.13 -3.90
N THR A 213 14.51 -16.11 -3.04
CA THR A 213 14.57 -14.69 -3.44
C THR A 213 15.97 -14.25 -3.85
N LEU A 214 17.03 -14.85 -3.31
CA LEU A 214 18.40 -14.64 -3.81
C LEU A 214 18.69 -15.38 -5.12
N ALA A 215 17.99 -16.49 -5.40
CA ALA A 215 18.03 -17.18 -6.69
C ALA A 215 17.10 -16.54 -7.74
N ALA A 216 16.00 -15.91 -7.31
CA ALA A 216 15.00 -15.23 -8.13
C ALA A 216 15.29 -13.73 -8.34
N ALA A 217 16.57 -13.33 -8.29
CA ALA A 217 17.00 -12.08 -8.89
C ALA A 217 16.92 -12.11 -10.43
N ASP A 218 16.57 -13.25 -11.03
CA ASP A 218 15.80 -13.32 -12.27
C ASP A 218 14.31 -13.43 -11.91
N LEU A 219 13.59 -12.37 -12.26
CA LEU A 219 12.15 -12.19 -12.43
C LEU A 219 11.19 -12.95 -11.48
N ASP A 220 10.27 -12.15 -10.95
CA ASP A 220 8.94 -12.51 -10.45
C ASP A 220 8.82 -12.64 -8.92
N THR A 221 8.57 -11.48 -8.27
CA THR A 221 8.27 -11.38 -6.84
C THR A 221 6.77 -11.49 -6.60
N GLY A 222 6.32 -12.66 -6.15
CA GLY A 222 4.99 -12.89 -5.56
C GLY A 222 5.03 -13.11 -4.05
N MET A 223 4.53 -12.11 -3.30
CA MET A 223 3.88 -12.12 -1.96
C MET A 223 4.56 -12.76 -0.73
N SER A 224 4.36 -12.27 0.50
CA SER A 224 3.10 -11.83 1.13
C SER A 224 3.33 -10.89 2.32
N ASP A 225 2.41 -9.95 2.51
CA ASP A 225 2.16 -9.26 3.78
C ASP A 225 0.64 -9.20 3.99
N ASP A 226 0.20 -9.34 5.23
CA ASP A 226 -1.20 -9.40 5.65
C ASP A 226 -1.95 -8.12 5.24
N SER A 227 -2.65 -8.17 4.11
CA SER A 227 -3.70 -7.21 3.80
C SER A 227 -4.83 -7.95 3.11
N ILE A 228 -6.06 -7.68 3.56
CA ILE A 228 -7.32 -8.24 3.05
C ILE A 228 -7.54 -7.94 1.54
N PHE A 229 -6.60 -7.24 0.89
CA PHE A 229 -6.57 -6.81 -0.50
C PHE A 229 -5.27 -7.17 -1.24
N ALA A 230 -4.45 -8.10 -0.72
CA ALA A 230 -3.17 -8.49 -1.31
C ALA A 230 -3.27 -8.98 -2.77
N ASP A 231 -4.43 -9.50 -3.18
CA ASP A 231 -4.71 -9.95 -4.56
C ASP A 231 -5.18 -8.82 -5.50
N THR A 232 -5.32 -7.59 -5.01
CA THR A 232 -5.74 -6.46 -5.85
C THR A 232 -4.54 -5.75 -6.49
N PRO A 233 -4.65 -5.26 -7.74
CA PRO A 233 -3.57 -4.53 -8.40
C PRO A 233 -3.34 -3.14 -7.79
N LEU A 234 -4.24 -2.65 -6.93
CA LEU A 234 -4.15 -1.37 -6.25
C LEU A 234 -2.89 -1.31 -5.35
N GLY A 235 -2.08 -0.24 -5.50
CA GLY A 235 -0.79 -0.10 -4.80
C GLY A 235 0.45 -0.73 -5.47
N LYS A 236 0.29 -1.65 -6.45
CA LYS A 236 1.41 -2.31 -7.16
C LYS A 236 1.87 -1.52 -8.42
N ARG A 237 3.10 -1.65 -8.92
CA ARG A 237 3.42 -1.16 -10.29
C ARG A 237 2.81 -2.13 -11.30
N SER A 238 2.04 -1.62 -12.26
CA SER A 238 1.37 -2.44 -13.28
C SER A 238 2.06 -2.22 -14.62
N GLU A 239 2.39 -3.30 -15.33
CA GLU A 239 2.84 -3.23 -16.72
C GLU A 239 1.74 -2.63 -17.59
N VAL A 240 2.14 -1.83 -18.59
CA VAL A 240 1.19 -1.22 -19.53
C VAL A 240 0.72 -2.31 -20.49
N VAL A 241 -0.41 -2.92 -20.17
CA VAL A 241 -1.08 -3.87 -21.06
C VAL A 241 -1.88 -3.08 -22.09
N SER A 242 -1.45 -3.13 -23.35
CA SER A 242 -2.08 -2.42 -24.46
C SER A 242 -3.00 -3.29 -25.33
N GLN A 243 -3.00 -4.60 -25.10
CA GLN A 243 -3.85 -5.57 -25.79
C GLN A 243 -4.93 -6.13 -24.87
N TYR A 244 -6.11 -6.38 -25.42
CA TYR A 244 -7.31 -6.76 -24.69
C TYR A 244 -7.08 -7.96 -23.78
N THR A 245 -7.25 -7.73 -22.48
CA THR A 245 -6.94 -8.72 -21.44
C THR A 245 -8.01 -8.70 -20.35
N PRO A 246 -9.08 -9.51 -20.49
CA PRO A 246 -10.19 -9.53 -19.53
C PRO A 246 -9.81 -10.10 -18.15
N SER A 247 -8.74 -10.91 -18.06
CA SER A 247 -8.22 -11.46 -16.81
C SER A 247 -7.64 -10.41 -15.84
N LEU A 248 -7.51 -9.15 -16.28
CA LEU A 248 -7.10 -8.03 -15.42
C LEU A 248 -8.20 -7.61 -14.44
N LEU A 249 -9.46 -7.94 -14.70
CA LEU A 249 -10.58 -7.57 -13.84
C LEU A 249 -10.52 -8.33 -12.52
N VAL A 250 -10.52 -7.58 -11.41
CA VAL A 250 -10.52 -8.15 -10.06
C VAL A 250 -11.82 -7.79 -9.35
N PRO A 251 -12.67 -8.79 -9.02
CA PRO A 251 -13.90 -8.56 -8.28
C PRO A 251 -13.62 -8.38 -6.78
N VAL A 252 -14.28 -7.41 -6.18
CA VAL A 252 -14.31 -7.20 -4.72
C VAL A 252 -15.69 -7.59 -4.21
N ALA A 253 -15.77 -8.70 -3.47
CA ALA A 253 -17.02 -9.21 -2.93
C ALA A 253 -17.69 -8.19 -2.00
N ARG A 254 -18.95 -7.83 -2.28
CA ARG A 254 -19.71 -6.87 -1.46
C ARG A 254 -19.97 -7.40 -0.07
N GLU A 255 -20.18 -8.72 0.05
CA GLU A 255 -20.44 -9.40 1.32
C GLU A 255 -19.37 -9.06 2.37
N ARG A 256 -18.09 -9.07 1.99
CA ARG A 256 -16.98 -8.75 2.90
C ARG A 256 -17.08 -7.34 3.49
N LEU A 257 -17.57 -6.38 2.71
CA LEU A 257 -17.76 -4.99 3.16
C LEU A 257 -19.05 -4.84 3.97
N ARG A 258 -20.10 -5.57 3.59
CA ARG A 258 -21.44 -5.52 4.19
C ARG A 258 -21.53 -6.25 5.53
N GLN A 259 -20.69 -7.25 5.78
CA GLN A 259 -20.59 -7.93 7.08
C GLN A 259 -20.32 -6.95 8.23
N LYS A 260 -19.51 -5.90 7.99
CA LYS A 260 -19.25 -4.85 9.00
C LYS A 260 -20.47 -3.98 9.33
N LEU A 261 -21.45 -3.93 8.43
CA LEU A 261 -22.70 -3.19 8.58
C LEU A 261 -23.86 -4.08 9.01
N LEU A 262 -23.59 -5.37 9.30
CA LEU A 262 -24.61 -6.36 9.65
C LEU A 262 -25.72 -6.50 8.60
N ILE A 263 -25.40 -6.29 7.32
CA ILE A 263 -26.33 -6.47 6.21
C ILE A 263 -26.25 -7.92 5.73
N GLU A 264 -27.39 -8.61 5.73
CA GLU A 264 -27.52 -9.94 5.14
C GLU A 264 -27.54 -9.85 3.61
N ALA A 265 -26.77 -10.70 2.94
CA ALA A 265 -26.60 -10.67 1.48
C ALA A 265 -27.92 -10.86 0.72
N ASP A 266 -28.83 -11.67 1.26
CA ASP A 266 -30.11 -12.03 0.62
C ASP A 266 -31.24 -11.02 0.91
N LYS A 267 -31.00 -10.03 1.77
CA LYS A 267 -32.04 -9.09 2.22
C LYS A 267 -31.48 -7.68 2.39
N LEU A 268 -31.22 -7.02 1.26
CA LEU A 268 -30.70 -5.65 1.26
C LEU A 268 -31.77 -4.66 1.76
N PRO A 269 -31.42 -3.74 2.67
CA PRO A 269 -32.34 -2.71 3.16
C PRO A 269 -32.53 -1.54 2.16
N PHE A 270 -31.91 -1.63 0.99
CA PHE A 270 -31.92 -0.61 -0.05
C PHE A 270 -31.91 -1.24 -1.45
N GLU A 271 -32.40 -0.47 -2.40
CA GLU A 271 -32.24 -0.63 -3.83
C GLU A 271 -31.23 0.42 -4.35
N GLY A 272 -30.75 0.24 -5.58
CA GLY A 272 -29.85 1.21 -6.21
C GLY A 272 -28.76 0.61 -7.08
N ALA A 273 -27.75 1.43 -7.38
CA ALA A 273 -26.65 1.07 -8.27
C ALA A 273 -25.39 1.89 -7.96
N ASP A 274 -24.24 1.36 -8.35
CA ASP A 274 -23.01 2.13 -8.46
C ASP A 274 -22.86 2.57 -9.92
N LEU A 275 -22.85 3.88 -10.13
CA LEU A 275 -22.76 4.48 -11.45
C LEU A 275 -21.30 4.88 -11.70
N TRP A 276 -20.65 4.23 -12.65
CA TRP A 276 -19.24 4.45 -12.96
C TRP A 276 -19.10 5.21 -14.27
N THR A 277 -18.18 6.18 -14.31
CA THR A 277 -17.83 6.88 -15.55
C THR A 277 -16.36 6.65 -15.86
N ALA A 278 -16.07 5.99 -16.99
CA ALA A 278 -14.73 5.85 -17.52
C ALA A 278 -14.53 6.87 -18.65
N TRP A 279 -13.69 7.88 -18.36
CA TRP A 279 -13.49 9.03 -19.23
C TRP A 279 -12.41 8.86 -20.29
N GLU A 280 -11.55 7.84 -20.13
CA GLU A 280 -10.33 7.64 -20.90
C GLU A 280 -10.41 6.40 -21.80
N LEU A 281 -11.62 5.94 -22.18
CA LEU A 281 -11.77 4.76 -23.02
C LEU A 281 -11.36 5.07 -24.46
N THR A 282 -10.41 4.30 -24.97
CA THR A 282 -9.91 4.37 -26.35
C THR A 282 -9.63 2.98 -26.88
N TRP A 283 -9.81 2.79 -28.18
CA TRP A 283 -9.54 1.55 -28.89
C TRP A 283 -9.12 1.86 -30.32
N VAL A 284 -8.84 0.82 -31.12
CA VAL A 284 -8.46 0.97 -32.53
C VAL A 284 -9.57 0.39 -33.41
N ASP A 285 -9.89 1.02 -34.53
CA ASP A 285 -10.78 0.42 -35.53
C ASP A 285 -10.06 -0.65 -36.37
N ARG A 286 -10.73 -1.20 -37.39
CA ARG A 286 -10.16 -2.24 -38.27
C ARG A 286 -8.99 -1.75 -39.11
N ASP A 287 -8.91 -0.45 -39.36
CA ASP A 287 -7.93 0.16 -40.25
C ASP A 287 -6.74 0.74 -39.47
N GLY A 288 -6.71 0.55 -38.15
CA GLY A 288 -5.62 1.03 -37.30
C GLY A 288 -5.83 2.45 -36.76
N LYS A 289 -6.99 3.07 -36.98
CA LYS A 289 -7.28 4.42 -36.50
C LYS A 289 -7.77 4.38 -35.05
N PRO A 290 -7.20 5.19 -34.15
CA PRO A 290 -7.69 5.31 -32.78
C PRO A 290 -9.08 5.96 -32.73
N GLU A 291 -9.95 5.36 -31.92
CA GLU A 291 -11.27 5.84 -31.57
C GLU A 291 -11.36 6.09 -30.06
N VAL A 292 -12.27 6.98 -29.65
CA VAL A 292 -12.41 7.44 -28.26
C VAL A 292 -13.88 7.54 -27.86
N GLY A 293 -14.17 7.30 -26.59
CA GLY A 293 -15.51 7.46 -26.04
C GLY A 293 -15.51 7.52 -24.51
N VAL A 294 -16.65 7.90 -23.95
CA VAL A 294 -16.88 7.88 -22.49
C VAL A 294 -17.83 6.74 -22.17
N ALA A 295 -17.37 5.76 -21.41
CA ALA A 295 -18.21 4.63 -21.00
C ALA A 295 -18.87 4.91 -19.66
N GLN A 296 -20.20 4.79 -19.63
CA GLN A 296 -21.03 4.89 -18.44
C GLN A 296 -21.54 3.51 -18.06
N LEU A 297 -21.11 3.01 -16.91
CA LEU A 297 -21.48 1.68 -16.41
C LEU A 297 -22.50 1.82 -15.28
N ARG A 298 -23.50 0.95 -15.27
CA ARG A 298 -24.48 0.87 -14.17
C ARG A 298 -24.40 -0.50 -13.52
N VAL A 299 -23.74 -0.58 -12.37
CA VAL A 299 -23.59 -1.82 -11.60
C VAL A 299 -24.71 -1.90 -10.55
N PRO A 300 -25.64 -2.86 -10.64
CA PRO A 300 -26.70 -3.00 -9.63
C PRO A 300 -26.14 -3.22 -8.22
N CYS A 301 -26.74 -2.63 -7.19
CA CYS A 301 -26.25 -2.80 -5.81
C CYS A 301 -26.47 -4.22 -5.25
N ASN A 302 -27.31 -5.03 -5.90
CA ASN A 302 -27.52 -6.45 -5.61
C ASN A 302 -26.52 -7.39 -6.31
N SER A 303 -25.54 -6.84 -7.05
CA SER A 303 -24.41 -7.62 -7.58
C SER A 303 -23.61 -8.29 -6.46
N ARG A 304 -23.00 -9.44 -6.76
CA ARG A 304 -22.16 -10.18 -5.80
C ARG A 304 -20.86 -9.44 -5.48
N ALA A 305 -20.34 -8.70 -6.45
CA ALA A 305 -19.09 -7.96 -6.35
C ALA A 305 -19.16 -6.58 -7.00
N VAL A 306 -18.23 -5.70 -6.62
CA VAL A 306 -17.86 -4.49 -7.36
C VAL A 306 -16.50 -4.68 -8.02
N PHE A 307 -16.12 -3.76 -8.90
CA PHE A 307 -14.78 -3.74 -9.46
C PHE A 307 -13.80 -3.12 -8.47
N GLU A 308 -12.59 -3.67 -8.39
CA GLU A 308 -11.48 -2.88 -7.88
C GLU A 308 -11.11 -1.80 -8.91
N SER A 309 -11.10 -0.52 -8.51
CA SER A 309 -11.01 0.63 -9.43
C SER A 309 -9.79 0.60 -10.35
N LYS A 310 -8.63 0.15 -9.87
CA LYS A 310 -7.43 0.07 -10.69
C LYS A 310 -7.47 -1.13 -11.64
N SER A 311 -8.00 -2.27 -11.22
CA SER A 311 -8.23 -3.43 -12.09
C SER A 311 -9.10 -3.05 -13.29
N LEU A 312 -10.19 -2.31 -13.05
CA LEU A 312 -11.07 -1.79 -14.10
C LEU A 312 -10.33 -0.83 -15.03
N LYS A 313 -9.50 0.06 -14.47
CA LYS A 313 -8.65 0.96 -15.27
C LYS A 313 -7.72 0.20 -16.21
N LEU A 314 -6.99 -0.78 -15.69
CA LEU A 314 -6.03 -1.56 -16.48
C LEU A 314 -6.75 -2.37 -17.57
N TYR A 315 -7.90 -2.96 -17.23
CA TYR A 315 -8.76 -3.62 -18.19
C TYR A 315 -9.20 -2.67 -19.31
N LEU A 316 -9.69 -1.46 -19.00
CA LEU A 316 -10.09 -0.48 -20.02
C LEU A 316 -8.89 0.00 -20.86
N GLN A 317 -7.71 0.16 -20.25
CA GLN A 317 -6.48 0.52 -20.98
C GLN A 317 -6.04 -0.58 -21.96
N SER A 318 -6.36 -1.83 -21.68
CA SER A 318 -6.08 -2.97 -22.57
C SER A 318 -6.80 -2.86 -23.93
N PHE A 319 -7.82 -2.00 -24.05
CA PHE A 319 -8.51 -1.73 -25.32
C PHE A 319 -7.69 -0.83 -26.24
N SER A 320 -6.73 -0.07 -25.72
CA SER A 320 -6.05 1.03 -26.43
C SER A 320 -5.33 0.66 -27.72
N GLN A 321 -4.80 -0.57 -27.85
CA GLN A 321 -4.20 -1.09 -29.09
C GLN A 321 -4.96 -2.32 -29.63
N THR A 322 -6.21 -2.51 -29.19
CA THR A 322 -7.06 -3.61 -29.63
C THR A 322 -7.99 -3.13 -30.73
N ALA A 323 -7.99 -3.84 -31.86
CA ALA A 323 -8.87 -3.58 -32.98
C ALA A 323 -10.31 -4.08 -32.70
N PHE A 324 -11.29 -3.19 -32.75
CA PHE A 324 -12.72 -3.54 -32.72
C PHE A 324 -13.38 -3.19 -34.06
N ALA A 325 -14.35 -4.01 -34.45
CA ALA A 325 -15.07 -3.81 -35.70
C ALA A 325 -16.04 -2.61 -35.65
N SER A 326 -16.57 -2.30 -34.47
CA SER A 326 -17.48 -1.18 -34.24
C SER A 326 -17.53 -0.79 -32.76
N ALA A 327 -18.05 0.40 -32.49
CA ALA A 327 -18.38 0.84 -31.12
C ALA A 327 -19.37 -0.10 -30.41
N TYR A 328 -20.24 -0.77 -31.17
CA TYR A 328 -21.18 -1.77 -30.64
C TYR A 328 -20.43 -3.00 -30.08
N ASP A 329 -19.38 -3.45 -30.77
CA ASP A 329 -18.59 -4.59 -30.31
C ASP A 329 -17.80 -4.26 -29.03
N VAL A 330 -17.36 -3.01 -28.88
CA VAL A 330 -16.75 -2.52 -27.63
C VAL A 330 -17.76 -2.59 -26.49
N VAL A 331 -18.97 -2.04 -26.67
CA VAL A 331 -20.04 -2.07 -25.66
C VAL A 331 -20.39 -3.51 -25.28
N ARG A 332 -20.58 -4.38 -26.28
CA ARG A 332 -20.89 -5.80 -26.06
C ARG A 332 -19.80 -6.52 -25.27
N THR A 333 -18.54 -6.26 -25.57
CA THR A 333 -17.38 -6.85 -24.87
C THR A 333 -17.36 -6.40 -23.42
N LEU A 334 -17.50 -5.09 -23.18
CA LEU A 334 -17.61 -4.53 -21.84
C LEU A 334 -18.78 -5.15 -21.06
N GLU A 335 -19.98 -5.22 -21.64
CA GLU A 335 -21.13 -5.81 -20.97
C GLU A 335 -20.91 -7.27 -20.59
N LEU A 336 -20.30 -8.08 -21.47
CA LEU A 336 -20.02 -9.48 -21.21
C LEU A 336 -19.01 -9.65 -20.05
N ASP A 337 -17.83 -9.05 -20.16
CA ASP A 337 -16.75 -9.26 -19.19
C ASP A 337 -17.10 -8.69 -17.82
N LEU A 338 -17.68 -7.48 -17.81
CA LEU A 338 -18.04 -6.79 -16.59
C LEU A 338 -19.18 -7.53 -15.89
N SER A 339 -20.18 -8.04 -16.62
CA SER A 339 -21.29 -8.81 -16.04
C SER A 339 -20.80 -10.12 -15.41
N VAL A 340 -19.87 -10.83 -16.05
CA VAL A 340 -19.23 -12.03 -15.49
C VAL A 340 -18.50 -11.70 -14.19
N THR A 341 -17.76 -10.58 -14.18
CA THR A 341 -16.96 -10.15 -13.02
C THR A 341 -17.82 -9.82 -11.80
N VAL A 342 -18.93 -9.07 -11.98
CA VAL A 342 -19.80 -8.68 -10.86
C VAL A 342 -20.85 -9.73 -10.50
N GLY A 343 -21.03 -10.75 -11.36
CA GLY A 343 -21.99 -11.83 -11.19
C GLY A 343 -23.44 -11.43 -11.43
N THR A 344 -23.69 -10.36 -12.19
CA THR A 344 -25.03 -9.92 -12.61
C THR A 344 -24.96 -9.13 -13.91
N SER A 345 -26.04 -9.08 -14.67
CA SER A 345 -26.11 -8.27 -15.89
C SER A 345 -26.03 -6.77 -15.55
N LEU A 346 -25.19 -6.05 -16.29
CA LEU A 346 -25.08 -4.60 -16.20
C LEU A 346 -25.27 -3.94 -17.57
N VAL A 347 -25.52 -2.63 -17.55
CA VAL A 347 -25.71 -1.83 -18.76
C VAL A 347 -24.49 -0.93 -18.96
N VAL A 348 -23.99 -0.90 -20.19
CA VAL A 348 -22.94 0.03 -20.62
C VAL A 348 -23.49 0.98 -21.66
N ASN A 349 -23.39 2.28 -21.38
CA ASN A 349 -23.70 3.32 -22.36
C ASN A 349 -22.40 3.98 -22.82
N LEU A 350 -22.10 3.87 -24.11
CA LEU A 350 -20.91 4.49 -24.70
C LEU A 350 -21.29 5.81 -25.37
N LEU A 351 -20.81 6.91 -24.80
CA LEU A 351 -21.05 8.25 -25.31
C LEU A 351 -19.93 8.64 -26.26
N SER A 352 -20.29 9.22 -27.41
CA SER A 352 -19.35 9.96 -28.24
C SER A 352 -18.89 11.23 -27.53
N MET A 353 -17.78 11.82 -27.97
CA MET A 353 -17.28 13.08 -27.39
C MET A 353 -18.29 14.24 -27.53
N SER A 354 -19.09 14.26 -28.59
CA SER A 354 -20.15 15.27 -28.76
C SER A 354 -21.30 15.06 -27.78
N GLN A 355 -21.74 13.81 -27.56
CA GLN A 355 -22.76 13.48 -26.57
C GLN A 355 -22.28 13.78 -25.15
N ALA A 356 -21.02 13.43 -24.82
CA ALA A 356 -20.42 13.72 -23.53
C ALA A 356 -20.30 15.22 -23.27
N ALA A 357 -19.97 16.02 -24.29
CA ALA A 357 -19.95 17.48 -24.19
C ALA A 357 -21.35 18.07 -23.98
N GLN A 358 -22.36 17.57 -24.71
CA GLN A 358 -23.76 18.01 -24.59
C GLN A 358 -24.36 17.70 -23.21
N ALA A 359 -23.93 16.64 -22.54
CA ALA A 359 -24.37 16.31 -21.18
C ALA A 359 -24.01 17.40 -20.14
N GLY A 360 -23.02 18.26 -20.43
CA GLY A 360 -22.72 19.46 -19.64
C GLY A 360 -22.19 19.18 -18.24
N VAL A 361 -22.30 20.19 -17.36
CA VAL A 361 -22.01 20.09 -15.92
C VAL A 361 -23.31 20.34 -15.17
N ALA A 362 -23.72 19.37 -14.36
CA ALA A 362 -24.93 19.44 -13.55
C ALA A 362 -24.66 19.98 -12.14
N THR A 363 -25.72 20.39 -11.46
CA THR A 363 -25.74 20.75 -10.04
C THR A 363 -26.63 19.75 -9.29
N LEU A 364 -26.29 19.49 -8.02
CA LEU A 364 -27.18 18.71 -7.16
C LEU A 364 -28.43 19.53 -6.85
N GLN A 365 -29.58 18.86 -6.83
CA GLN A 365 -30.85 19.46 -6.44
C GLN A 365 -30.94 19.59 -4.92
N GLY A 366 -31.78 20.51 -4.43
CA GLY A 366 -32.05 20.70 -3.01
C GLY A 366 -31.30 21.86 -2.37
N GLU A 367 -31.28 21.88 -1.05
CA GLU A 367 -30.61 22.90 -0.23
C GLU A 367 -29.15 22.53 0.05
N CYS A 368 -28.23 23.47 -0.15
CA CYS A 368 -26.80 23.28 0.15
C CYS A 368 -26.52 23.54 1.63
N LEU A 369 -26.01 22.54 2.33
CA LEU A 369 -25.70 22.64 3.76
C LEU A 369 -24.36 23.36 4.04
N ASP A 370 -23.53 23.56 3.02
CA ASP A 370 -22.13 23.99 3.18
C ASP A 370 -21.95 25.39 3.84
N THR A 371 -23.00 26.20 3.88
CA THR A 371 -22.99 27.54 4.50
C THR A 371 -23.21 27.52 6.02
N LEU A 372 -23.61 26.38 6.58
CA LEU A 372 -23.85 26.22 8.02
C LEU A 372 -22.54 26.28 8.81
N LYS A 373 -22.52 27.10 9.87
CA LYS A 373 -21.36 27.19 10.77
C LYS A 373 -21.27 25.96 11.68
N LEU A 374 -20.15 25.24 11.60
CA LEU A 374 -19.87 24.08 12.44
C LEU A 374 -18.61 24.28 13.29
N LYS A 375 -18.62 23.72 14.50
CA LYS A 375 -17.43 23.51 15.32
C LYS A 375 -17.12 22.00 15.32
N MET A 376 -15.97 21.62 14.78
CA MET A 376 -15.52 20.22 14.70
C MET A 376 -14.32 20.00 15.59
N SER A 377 -14.24 18.85 16.24
CA SER A 377 -13.10 18.43 17.06
C SER A 377 -12.65 16.98 16.79
N ILE A 378 -13.54 16.14 16.23
CA ILE A 378 -13.28 14.73 15.95
C ILE A 378 -13.75 14.42 14.52
N TYR A 379 -12.91 13.75 13.74
CA TYR A 379 -13.18 13.33 12.35
C TYR A 379 -13.30 11.81 12.24
N ARG A 380 -14.25 11.24 12.99
CA ARG A 380 -14.61 9.83 12.92
C ARG A 380 -16.13 9.69 12.77
N PRO A 381 -16.62 8.87 11.83
CA PRO A 381 -18.05 8.61 11.66
C PRO A 381 -18.71 8.12 12.94
N ASP A 382 -19.63 8.92 13.45
CA ASP A 382 -20.41 8.64 14.65
C ASP A 382 -21.91 8.84 14.37
N PRO A 383 -22.71 7.76 14.31
CA PRO A 383 -24.15 7.83 14.14
C PRO A 383 -24.86 8.58 15.27
N GLY A 384 -24.23 8.78 16.44
CA GLY A 384 -24.75 9.61 17.52
C GLY A 384 -24.84 11.10 17.21
N LEU A 385 -24.20 11.55 16.13
CA LEU A 385 -24.29 12.94 15.68
C LEU A 385 -25.58 13.28 14.94
N LEU A 386 -26.38 12.28 14.57
CA LEU A 386 -27.64 12.46 13.84
C LEU A 386 -28.76 12.77 14.84
N GLU A 387 -29.30 13.98 14.77
CA GLU A 387 -30.35 14.49 15.65
C GLU A 387 -31.61 14.85 14.84
N LEU A 388 -32.79 14.61 15.44
CA LEU A 388 -34.08 15.04 14.89
C LEU A 388 -34.46 16.40 15.48
N VAL A 389 -35.19 17.21 14.72
CA VAL A 389 -35.74 18.47 15.22
C VAL A 389 -36.87 18.18 16.22
N GLU A 390 -36.84 18.86 17.38
CA GLU A 390 -37.75 18.60 18.52
C GLU A 390 -39.25 18.69 18.17
N ASP A 391 -39.62 19.56 17.21
CA ASP A 391 -41.01 19.76 16.79
C ASP A 391 -41.63 18.57 16.05
N GLY A 392 -40.83 17.54 15.71
CA GLY A 392 -41.32 16.24 15.22
C GLY A 392 -42.05 16.28 13.88
N GLN A 393 -42.07 17.41 13.18
CA GLN A 393 -42.82 17.57 11.94
C GLN A 393 -42.25 16.68 10.83
N ALA A 394 -43.15 15.99 10.13
CA ALA A 394 -42.79 15.25 8.94
C ALA A 394 -42.49 16.23 7.80
N ALA A 395 -41.33 16.09 7.17
CA ALA A 395 -40.90 16.89 6.04
C ALA A 395 -40.29 16.00 4.96
N GLY A 396 -40.49 16.39 3.70
CA GLY A 396 -39.71 15.90 2.57
C GLY A 396 -38.64 16.92 2.24
N GLU A 397 -37.37 16.57 2.49
CA GLU A 397 -36.24 17.47 2.23
C GLU A 397 -35.23 16.81 1.29
N ILE A 398 -34.72 17.62 0.36
CA ILE A 398 -33.56 17.28 -0.46
C ILE A 398 -32.45 18.23 -0.04
N VAL A 399 -31.39 17.68 0.53
CA VAL A 399 -30.22 18.44 0.99
C VAL A 399 -28.95 17.85 0.41
N TYR A 400 -27.91 18.68 0.25
CA TYR A 400 -26.63 18.20 -0.21
C TYR A 400 -25.46 18.96 0.41
N SER A 401 -24.27 18.35 0.36
CA SER A 401 -23.01 18.98 0.74
C SER A 401 -21.91 18.65 -0.25
N ASN A 402 -21.07 19.63 -0.56
CA ASN A 402 -19.84 19.44 -1.36
C ASN A 402 -18.60 19.22 -0.49
N LEU A 403 -18.75 19.19 0.83
CA LEU A 403 -17.66 19.08 1.80
C LEU A 403 -17.27 17.62 2.11
N PHE A 404 -17.97 16.65 1.52
CA PHE A 404 -17.76 15.23 1.78
C PHE A 404 -16.37 14.78 1.32
N ARG A 405 -15.63 14.17 2.24
CA ARG A 405 -14.29 13.62 2.02
C ARG A 405 -14.15 12.32 2.79
N THR A 406 -13.49 11.34 2.20
CA THR A 406 -13.01 10.12 2.87
C THR A 406 -11.52 9.90 2.53
N VAL A 407 -10.95 8.82 3.04
CA VAL A 407 -9.60 8.35 2.71
C VAL A 407 -9.71 6.99 2.02
N CYS A 408 -8.95 6.80 0.95
CA CYS A 408 -8.92 5.51 0.26
C CYS A 408 -8.15 4.50 1.12
N PRO A 409 -8.74 3.36 1.49
CA PRO A 409 -8.14 2.41 2.43
C PRO A 409 -6.87 1.71 1.90
N VAL A 410 -6.59 1.80 0.60
CA VAL A 410 -5.43 1.14 -0.03
C VAL A 410 -4.31 2.11 -0.36
N THR A 411 -4.64 3.35 -0.74
CA THR A 411 -3.63 4.32 -1.18
C THR A 411 -3.35 5.41 -0.14
N GLY A 412 -4.19 5.54 0.90
CA GLY A 412 -4.14 6.65 1.86
C GLY A 412 -4.47 8.03 1.26
N GLN A 413 -4.80 8.09 -0.03
CA GLN A 413 -5.09 9.36 -0.72
C GLN A 413 -6.51 9.85 -0.39
N PRO A 414 -6.75 11.16 -0.43
CA PRO A 414 -8.07 11.74 -0.18
C PRO A 414 -9.08 11.43 -1.29
N ASP A 415 -10.28 11.04 -0.90
CA ASP A 415 -11.45 10.92 -1.76
C ASP A 415 -12.36 12.12 -1.56
N ILE A 416 -12.70 12.82 -2.64
CA ILE A 416 -13.51 14.03 -2.59
C ILE A 416 -14.85 13.73 -3.28
N ALA A 417 -15.96 14.10 -2.65
CA ALA A 417 -17.28 13.92 -3.23
C ALA A 417 -18.21 15.08 -2.92
N SER A 418 -19.30 15.14 -3.68
CA SER A 418 -20.52 15.79 -3.23
C SER A 418 -21.55 14.71 -2.89
N ILE A 419 -22.28 14.87 -1.79
CA ILE A 419 -23.28 13.91 -1.32
C ILE A 419 -24.64 14.59 -1.16
N GLN A 420 -25.68 13.94 -1.67
CA GLN A 420 -27.08 14.36 -1.57
C GLN A 420 -27.85 13.35 -0.72
N VAL A 421 -28.69 13.86 0.16
CA VAL A 421 -29.64 13.09 0.98
C VAL A 421 -31.02 13.61 0.67
N ASN A 422 -31.87 12.75 0.13
CA ASN A 422 -33.28 13.01 -0.10
C ASN A 422 -34.07 12.09 0.81
N TYR A 423 -34.93 12.63 1.67
CA TYR A 423 -35.68 11.82 2.61
C TYR A 423 -37.09 12.38 2.86
N PHE A 424 -38.00 11.50 3.26
CA PHE A 424 -39.32 11.87 3.78
C PHE A 424 -39.52 11.23 5.15
N GLY A 425 -39.71 12.03 6.19
CA GLY A 425 -39.83 11.55 7.56
C GLY A 425 -39.77 12.69 8.57
N THR A 426 -39.52 12.37 9.84
CA THR A 426 -39.25 13.41 10.85
C THR A 426 -38.03 14.23 10.43
N ARG A 427 -38.14 15.55 10.50
CA ARG A 427 -37.08 16.46 10.07
C ARG A 427 -35.77 16.20 10.84
N ILE A 428 -34.69 15.98 10.09
CA ILE A 428 -33.33 15.82 10.62
C ILE A 428 -32.73 17.22 10.82
N ASP A 429 -32.10 17.48 11.96
CA ASP A 429 -31.38 18.74 12.16
C ASP A 429 -30.23 18.84 11.14
N GLN A 430 -30.29 19.84 10.25
CA GLN A 430 -29.36 19.98 9.14
C GLN A 430 -27.91 20.19 9.60
N ARG A 431 -27.69 20.83 10.77
CA ARG A 431 -26.33 20.99 11.33
C ARG A 431 -25.78 19.67 11.83
N SER A 432 -26.62 18.85 12.47
CA SER A 432 -26.31 17.50 12.93
C SER A 432 -25.93 16.61 11.75
N LEU A 433 -26.71 16.66 10.66
CA LEU A 433 -26.45 15.92 9.42
C LEU A 433 -25.13 16.36 8.77
N LEU A 434 -24.89 17.67 8.63
CA LEU A 434 -23.62 18.14 8.07
C LEU A 434 -22.42 17.74 8.94
N ARG A 435 -22.56 17.82 10.27
CA ARG A 435 -21.52 17.37 11.22
C ARG A 435 -21.21 15.89 11.04
N TYR A 436 -22.25 15.07 10.90
CA TYR A 436 -22.13 13.65 10.61
C TYR A 436 -21.41 13.40 9.27
N LEU A 437 -21.83 14.06 8.19
CA LEU A 437 -21.18 13.92 6.87
C LEU A 437 -19.71 14.38 6.89
N VAL A 438 -19.38 15.47 7.58
CA VAL A 438 -18.00 15.97 7.71
C VAL A 438 -17.15 15.08 8.61
N SER A 439 -17.74 14.30 9.51
CA SER A 439 -16.99 13.36 10.36
C SER A 439 -16.30 12.24 9.58
N TYR A 440 -16.70 11.99 8.32
CA TYR A 440 -16.05 11.04 7.41
C TYR A 440 -14.67 11.48 6.91
N ARG A 441 -14.25 12.72 7.21
CA ARG A 441 -13.06 13.36 6.60
C ARG A 441 -11.81 12.48 6.67
N GLU A 442 -11.56 11.81 7.79
CA GLU A 442 -10.38 10.93 7.98
C GLU A 442 -10.75 9.43 7.96
N TYR A 443 -11.99 9.10 7.59
CA TYR A 443 -12.46 7.74 7.55
C TYR A 443 -11.96 6.99 6.32
N GLU A 444 -11.38 5.83 6.55
CA GLU A 444 -10.95 4.92 5.50
C GLU A 444 -12.10 4.03 5.04
N GLY A 445 -12.53 4.17 3.78
CA GLY A 445 -13.62 3.37 3.23
C GLY A 445 -13.78 3.49 1.73
N PHE A 446 -14.22 2.39 1.11
CA PHE A 446 -14.64 2.40 -0.29
C PHE A 446 -15.89 3.26 -0.47
N HIS A 447 -16.03 3.86 -1.65
CA HIS A 447 -17.07 4.86 -1.93
C HIS A 447 -18.47 4.27 -1.72
N GLU A 448 -18.69 3.07 -2.22
CA GLU A 448 -19.92 2.29 -2.11
C GLU A 448 -20.27 2.00 -0.66
N HIS A 449 -19.27 1.52 0.10
CA HIS A 449 -19.44 1.18 1.50
C HIS A 449 -19.75 2.41 2.37
N CYS A 450 -19.11 3.54 2.10
CA CYS A 450 -19.40 4.80 2.78
C CYS A 450 -20.87 5.22 2.57
N VAL A 451 -21.40 5.12 1.35
CA VAL A 451 -22.81 5.44 1.07
C VAL A 451 -23.76 4.43 1.71
N GLU A 452 -23.45 3.13 1.68
CA GLU A 452 -24.25 2.10 2.35
C GLU A 452 -24.31 2.32 3.87
N ARG A 453 -23.18 2.68 4.49
CA ARG A 453 -23.12 3.03 5.91
C ARG A 453 -23.95 4.27 6.23
N ILE A 454 -23.82 5.34 5.45
CA ILE A 454 -24.61 6.56 5.63
C ILE A 454 -26.10 6.28 5.52
N PHE A 455 -26.51 5.46 4.56
CA PHE A 455 -27.90 5.04 4.41
C PHE A 455 -28.39 4.31 5.66
N ILE A 456 -27.63 3.35 6.18
CA ILE A 456 -28.01 2.55 7.35
C ILE A 456 -28.06 3.42 8.61
N ASP A 457 -27.05 4.25 8.83
CA ASP A 457 -26.97 5.10 10.02
C ASP A 457 -28.15 6.09 10.07
N ILE A 458 -28.54 6.68 8.92
CA ILE A 458 -29.74 7.53 8.83
C ILE A 458 -31.02 6.71 9.02
N MET A 459 -31.10 5.51 8.42
CA MET A 459 -32.28 4.65 8.55
C MET A 459 -32.52 4.19 10.00
N ASP A 460 -31.45 3.83 10.72
CA ASP A 460 -31.52 3.36 12.10
C ASP A 460 -31.83 4.51 13.08
N ARG A 461 -31.13 5.65 12.92
CA ARG A 461 -31.23 6.79 13.85
C ARG A 461 -32.43 7.68 13.58
N CYS A 462 -32.67 8.04 12.33
CA CYS A 462 -33.69 9.02 11.96
C CYS A 462 -35.00 8.37 11.51
N ARG A 463 -34.98 7.07 11.16
CA ARG A 463 -36.15 6.27 10.75
C ARG A 463 -37.07 6.99 9.73
N PRO A 464 -36.52 7.57 8.64
CA PRO A 464 -37.36 8.15 7.60
C PRO A 464 -38.21 7.05 6.94
N ARG A 465 -39.36 7.45 6.38
CA ARG A 465 -40.20 6.54 5.59
C ARG A 465 -39.56 6.25 4.23
N ASP A 466 -39.03 7.29 3.60
CA ASP A 466 -38.28 7.20 2.35
C ASP A 466 -36.90 7.82 2.51
N LEU A 467 -35.87 7.18 1.95
CA LEU A 467 -34.50 7.68 1.98
C LEU A 467 -33.81 7.38 0.67
N SER A 468 -33.07 8.35 0.14
CA SER A 468 -32.11 8.18 -0.93
C SER A 468 -30.82 8.90 -0.58
N VAL A 469 -29.70 8.19 -0.62
CA VAL A 469 -28.36 8.72 -0.42
C VAL A 469 -27.60 8.56 -1.72
N TYR A 470 -27.06 9.67 -2.22
CA TYR A 470 -26.33 9.70 -3.48
C TYR A 470 -25.00 10.43 -3.32
N ALA A 471 -23.89 9.73 -3.49
CA ALA A 471 -22.57 10.37 -3.52
C ALA A 471 -22.01 10.38 -4.94
N ARG A 472 -21.34 11.49 -5.28
CA ARG A 472 -20.66 11.69 -6.56
C ARG A 472 -19.21 12.04 -6.32
N TYR A 473 -18.32 11.05 -6.43
CA TYR A 473 -16.89 11.19 -6.17
C TYR A 473 -16.14 11.74 -7.39
N THR A 474 -15.03 12.42 -7.14
CA THR A 474 -14.10 12.84 -8.18
C THR A 474 -13.36 11.64 -8.75
N ARG A 475 -12.98 11.71 -10.03
CA ARG A 475 -12.27 10.59 -10.69
C ARG A 475 -10.91 10.30 -10.06
N ARG A 476 -10.51 9.03 -10.10
CA ARG A 476 -9.14 8.55 -9.88
C ARG A 476 -8.68 7.75 -11.08
N GLY A 477 -7.58 8.18 -11.70
CA GLY A 477 -7.01 7.50 -12.85
C GLY A 477 -8.01 7.32 -14.01
N GLY A 478 -8.77 8.37 -14.33
CA GLY A 478 -9.71 8.37 -15.44
C GLY A 478 -11.12 7.82 -15.14
N ILE A 479 -11.36 7.32 -13.92
CA ILE A 479 -12.62 6.68 -13.55
C ILE A 479 -13.22 7.32 -12.29
N ASP A 480 -14.51 7.66 -12.33
CA ASP A 480 -15.28 8.04 -11.14
C ASP A 480 -16.34 6.99 -10.77
N ILE A 481 -16.76 7.02 -9.50
CA ILE A 481 -17.78 6.13 -8.94
C ILE A 481 -18.82 6.98 -8.23
N ASN A 482 -20.09 6.70 -8.48
CA ASN A 482 -21.21 7.45 -7.93
C ASN A 482 -22.23 6.47 -7.33
N PRO A 483 -22.01 6.01 -6.08
CA PRO A 483 -22.91 5.07 -5.42
C PRO A 483 -24.23 5.74 -5.06
N PHE A 484 -25.33 5.07 -5.42
CA PHE A 484 -26.70 5.46 -5.09
C PHE A 484 -27.40 4.35 -4.32
N ARG A 485 -28.01 4.68 -3.18
CA ARG A 485 -28.78 3.76 -2.33
C ARG A 485 -30.11 4.43 -1.98
N SER A 486 -31.23 3.71 -2.13
CA SER A 486 -32.57 4.26 -1.92
C SER A 486 -33.54 3.21 -1.38
N THR A 487 -34.57 3.64 -0.67
CA THR A 487 -35.77 2.82 -0.42
C THR A 487 -36.63 2.64 -1.67
N GLY A 488 -36.49 3.54 -2.66
CA GLY A 488 -37.19 3.50 -3.94
C GLY A 488 -36.35 2.94 -5.10
N LYS A 489 -37.00 2.68 -6.24
CA LYS A 489 -36.35 2.06 -7.42
C LYS A 489 -35.81 3.05 -8.45
N THR A 490 -36.09 4.35 -8.29
CA THR A 490 -35.73 5.36 -9.29
C THR A 490 -34.25 5.74 -9.15
N ILE A 491 -33.45 5.36 -10.15
CA ILE A 491 -32.02 5.70 -10.21
C ILE A 491 -31.84 7.10 -10.80
N PRO A 492 -30.98 7.97 -10.22
CA PRO A 492 -30.75 9.33 -10.71
C PRO A 492 -30.10 9.35 -12.10
N PRO A 493 -30.21 10.49 -12.83
CA PRO A 493 -29.54 10.66 -14.11
C PRO A 493 -28.02 10.60 -13.97
N HIS A 494 -27.34 10.09 -15.01
CA HIS A 494 -25.89 9.91 -15.01
C HIS A 494 -25.17 11.15 -15.58
N THR A 495 -25.17 12.25 -14.81
CA THR A 495 -24.58 13.55 -15.19
C THR A 495 -23.39 13.91 -14.30
N ARG A 496 -22.36 14.57 -14.85
CA ARG A 496 -21.18 14.99 -14.06
C ARG A 496 -21.43 16.27 -13.26
N LEU A 497 -20.80 16.39 -12.10
CA LEU A 497 -20.68 17.63 -11.32
C LEU A 497 -19.36 18.37 -11.65
N ALA A 498 -19.23 19.60 -11.17
CA ALA A 498 -18.12 20.49 -11.53
C ALA A 498 -16.70 19.97 -11.22
N ARG A 499 -16.54 19.13 -10.18
CA ARG A 499 -15.23 18.61 -9.75
C ARG A 499 -14.89 17.23 -10.32
N GLN A 500 -15.82 16.59 -11.04
CA GLN A 500 -15.70 15.18 -11.40
C GLN A 500 -14.80 14.91 -12.60
#